data_AF-A0A8J5CW87-F1
#
_entry.id   AF-A0A8J5CW87-F1
#
_cell.length_a   1.000
_cell.length_b   1.000
_cell.length_c   1.000
_cell.angle_alpha   90.00
_cell.angle_beta   90.00
_cell.angle_gamma   90.00
#
_symmetry.space_group_name_H-M   'P 1'
#
loop_
_entity.id
_entity.type
_entity.pdbx_description
1 polymer ?
#
loop_
_entity_poly.entity_id
_entity_poly.type
_entity_poly.pdbx_seq_one_letter_code
_entity_poly.pdbx_strand_id
1 'polypeptide(L)'
;MFKTECARFTYSLAKGGCMHFKCTQCKYEFCSGCGQPFRQGAKCPVGPYCERLGLHAHHPRNCLFYLRDKEPQQLQNLLKDASVSYDTEAPKGREKKTGWRTLCQVQEQKELADGLKDDVCGRTVPSGYAGLCRLHYTEYLVEKINAHKLDPVNIFDEADLRVCLRRNGKTVPVRRWESEKLYRDKLIKVSTSALLPPLPAACHSRS
;
A
#
# COMPACT_ATOMS: atom_id res chain seq x y z
N MET A 1 -4.27 11.48 -9.80
CA MET A 1 -5.47 10.75 -9.33
C MET A 1 -5.12 9.28 -9.39
N PHE A 2 -5.27 8.57 -8.29
CA PHE A 2 -4.92 7.15 -8.18
C PHE A 2 -6.07 6.31 -8.76
N LYS A 3 -5.73 5.31 -9.58
CA LYS A 3 -6.74 4.41 -10.17
C LYS A 3 -6.96 3.21 -9.26
N THR A 4 -8.23 2.92 -9.00
CA THR A 4 -8.67 1.69 -8.36
C THR A 4 -9.60 0.96 -9.34
N GLU A 5 -9.30 -0.30 -9.65
CA GLU A 5 -9.98 -1.04 -10.71
C GLU A 5 -10.81 -2.19 -10.12
N CYS A 6 -12.09 -2.23 -10.51
CA CYS A 6 -12.91 -3.44 -10.51
C CYS A 6 -13.12 -3.82 -11.98
N ALA A 7 -13.32 -5.10 -12.31
CA ALA A 7 -13.33 -5.61 -13.70
C ALA A 7 -14.30 -4.91 -14.68
N ARG A 8 -15.14 -3.97 -14.21
CA ARG A 8 -16.07 -3.18 -15.02
C ARG A 8 -15.93 -1.66 -14.87
N PHE A 9 -15.18 -1.13 -13.88
CA PHE A 9 -15.15 0.30 -13.58
C PHE A 9 -13.81 0.76 -12.99
N THR A 10 -13.35 1.94 -13.43
CA THR A 10 -12.19 2.64 -12.85
C THR A 10 -12.67 3.75 -11.93
N TYR A 11 -12.19 3.74 -10.69
CA TYR A 11 -12.43 4.80 -9.72
C TYR A 11 -11.18 5.68 -9.60
N SER A 12 -11.36 6.99 -9.67
CA SER A 12 -10.29 7.99 -9.52
C SER A 12 -10.38 8.66 -8.15
N LEU A 13 -10.01 7.92 -7.10
CA LEU A 13 -10.09 8.37 -5.71
C LEU A 13 -8.70 8.34 -5.07
N ALA A 14 -8.38 9.34 -4.25
CA ALA A 14 -7.29 9.22 -3.29
C ALA A 14 -7.55 8.00 -2.40
N LYS A 15 -6.54 7.13 -2.21
CA LYS A 15 -6.76 5.88 -1.48
C LYS A 15 -6.92 6.15 0.02
N GLY A 16 -6.35 7.25 0.51
CA GLY A 16 -6.60 7.77 1.85
C GLY A 16 -6.20 6.77 2.94
N GLY A 17 -6.89 6.85 4.09
CA GLY A 17 -6.60 5.98 5.25
C GLY A 17 -7.25 4.59 5.17
N CYS A 18 -8.35 4.43 4.43
CA CYS A 18 -9.11 3.19 4.36
C CYS A 18 -8.84 2.44 3.04
N MET A 19 -8.26 1.24 3.14
CA MET A 19 -7.99 0.42 1.95
C MET A 19 -9.19 -0.45 1.54
N HIS A 20 -10.22 -0.55 2.37
CA HIS A 20 -11.42 -1.33 2.06
C HIS A 20 -12.33 -0.53 1.14
N PHE A 21 -12.50 -1.02 -0.08
CA PHE A 21 -13.35 -0.39 -1.09
C PHE A 21 -14.48 -1.33 -1.50
N LYS A 22 -15.70 -0.80 -1.55
CA LYS A 22 -16.89 -1.51 -2.02
C LYS A 22 -17.35 -0.92 -3.34
N CYS A 23 -17.34 -1.72 -4.40
CA CYS A 23 -17.84 -1.29 -5.70
C CYS A 23 -19.32 -0.93 -5.60
N THR A 24 -19.68 0.29 -6.02
CA THR A 24 -21.07 0.76 -6.00
C THR A 24 -21.99 -0.05 -6.92
N GLN A 25 -21.43 -0.60 -8.00
CA GLN A 25 -22.16 -1.32 -9.05
C GLN A 25 -22.35 -2.81 -8.72
N CYS A 26 -21.27 -3.56 -8.45
CA CYS A 26 -21.35 -5.01 -8.22
C CYS A 26 -21.27 -5.41 -6.74
N LYS A 27 -21.12 -4.44 -5.82
CA LYS A 27 -20.97 -4.65 -4.37
C LYS A 27 -19.76 -5.48 -3.94
N TYR A 28 -18.86 -5.82 -4.86
CA TYR A 28 -17.60 -6.50 -4.58
C TYR A 28 -16.71 -5.63 -3.68
N GLU A 29 -16.20 -6.24 -2.61
CA GLU A 29 -15.36 -5.60 -1.59
C GLU A 29 -13.91 -6.04 -1.77
N PHE A 30 -13.00 -5.07 -1.92
CA PHE A 30 -11.61 -5.34 -2.25
C PHE A 30 -10.66 -4.25 -1.75
N CYS A 31 -9.37 -4.57 -1.71
CA CYS A 31 -8.33 -3.62 -1.34
C CYS A 31 -8.04 -2.64 -2.47
N SER A 32 -8.20 -1.34 -2.25
CA SER A 32 -7.82 -0.30 -3.22
C SER A 32 -6.31 -0.30 -3.54
N GLY A 33 -5.48 -0.84 -2.64
CA GLY A 33 -4.03 -0.94 -2.79
C GLY A 33 -3.56 -2.09 -3.69
N CYS A 34 -4.12 -3.29 -3.57
CA CYS A 34 -3.65 -4.49 -4.29
C CYS A 34 -4.74 -5.29 -5.04
N GLY A 35 -6.00 -4.86 -5.00
CA GLY A 35 -7.12 -5.55 -5.66
C GLY A 35 -7.59 -6.83 -4.98
N GLN A 36 -6.95 -7.25 -3.89
CA GLN A 36 -7.30 -8.49 -3.19
C GLN A 36 -8.68 -8.39 -2.53
N PRO A 37 -9.51 -9.45 -2.60
CA PRO A 37 -10.86 -9.45 -2.02
C PRO A 37 -10.81 -9.31 -0.50
N PHE A 38 -11.76 -8.54 0.03
CA PHE A 38 -12.14 -8.68 1.43
C PHE A 38 -13.08 -9.88 1.58
N ARG A 39 -12.84 -10.68 2.62
CA ARG A 39 -13.60 -11.89 2.92
C ARG A 39 -13.91 -11.93 4.42
N GLN A 40 -15.06 -12.49 4.74
CA GLN A 40 -15.38 -12.86 6.12
C GLN A 40 -14.45 -14.01 6.55
N GLY A 41 -13.92 -13.92 7.77
CA GLY A 41 -13.01 -14.90 8.37
C GLY A 41 -13.44 -16.34 8.18
N ALA A 42 -14.69 -16.63 8.54
CA ALA A 42 -15.33 -17.94 8.43
C ALA A 42 -15.43 -18.49 6.98
N LYS A 43 -15.25 -17.63 5.97
CA LYS A 43 -15.33 -17.98 4.53
C LYS A 43 -13.98 -17.79 3.82
N CYS A 44 -12.89 -17.61 4.56
CA CYS A 44 -11.58 -17.39 3.96
C CYS A 44 -10.91 -18.72 3.59
N PRO A 45 -10.52 -18.93 2.32
CA PRO A 45 -9.95 -20.18 1.86
C PRO A 45 -8.48 -20.41 2.30
N VAL A 46 -7.85 -19.42 2.94
CA VAL A 46 -6.42 -19.50 3.30
C VAL A 46 -6.18 -20.38 4.52
N GLY A 47 -7.10 -20.42 5.47
CA GLY A 47 -7.05 -21.38 6.58
C GLY A 47 -7.72 -20.92 7.87
N PRO A 48 -7.76 -21.80 8.89
CA PRO A 48 -8.56 -21.62 10.12
C PRO A 48 -8.17 -20.38 10.95
N TYR A 49 -6.92 -19.93 10.84
CA TYR A 49 -6.46 -18.69 11.50
C TYR A 49 -7.31 -17.47 11.09
N CYS A 50 -7.91 -17.48 9.92
CA CYS A 50 -8.67 -16.36 9.39
C CYS A 50 -10.04 -16.21 10.08
N GLU A 51 -10.59 -17.27 10.68
CA GLU A 51 -11.92 -17.24 11.32
C GLU A 51 -12.02 -16.18 12.41
N ARG A 52 -10.92 -15.94 13.14
CA ARG A 52 -10.82 -14.93 14.20
C ARG A 52 -10.56 -13.49 13.73
N LEU A 53 -10.37 -13.26 12.43
CA LEU A 53 -9.99 -11.94 11.90
C LEU A 53 -11.18 -11.08 11.46
N GLY A 54 -12.40 -11.63 11.43
CA GLY A 54 -13.57 -10.93 10.88
C GLY A 54 -13.39 -10.63 9.38
N LEU A 55 -13.86 -9.46 8.93
CA LEU A 55 -13.69 -9.00 7.56
C LEU A 55 -12.23 -8.58 7.31
N HIS A 56 -11.52 -9.30 6.43
CA HIS A 56 -10.10 -9.04 6.14
C HIS A 56 -9.73 -9.38 4.69
N ALA A 57 -8.56 -8.92 4.25
CA ALA A 57 -7.96 -9.27 2.97
C ALA A 57 -6.51 -9.77 3.18
N HIS A 58 -6.05 -10.63 2.27
CA HIS A 58 -4.66 -11.08 2.24
C HIS A 58 -3.87 -10.20 1.28
N HIS A 59 -3.04 -9.32 1.82
CA HIS A 59 -2.28 -8.36 1.03
C HIS A 59 -0.89 -8.93 0.67
N PRO A 60 -0.40 -8.74 -0.57
CA PRO A 60 1.01 -8.96 -0.87
C PRO A 60 1.87 -7.91 -0.16
N ARG A 61 3.15 -8.21 0.06
CA ARG A 61 4.05 -7.34 0.85
C ARG A 61 4.33 -5.96 0.23
N ASN A 62 4.12 -5.80 -1.08
CA ASN A 62 4.20 -4.52 -1.79
C ASN A 62 2.88 -3.72 -1.79
N CYS A 63 1.81 -4.23 -1.16
CA CYS A 63 0.57 -3.49 -1.03
C CYS A 63 0.75 -2.21 -0.21
N LEU A 64 0.05 -1.15 -0.61
CA LEU A 64 -0.06 0.11 0.15
C LEU A 64 -0.47 -0.12 1.62
N PHE A 65 -1.26 -1.16 1.91
CA PHE A 65 -1.61 -1.53 3.28
C PHE A 65 -0.39 -1.69 4.20
N TYR A 66 0.73 -2.22 3.69
CA TYR A 66 1.98 -2.34 4.45
C TYR A 66 2.95 -1.18 4.21
N LEU A 67 3.03 -0.70 2.96
CA LEU A 67 4.01 0.32 2.61
C LEU A 67 3.64 1.73 3.08
N ARG A 68 2.37 1.99 3.43
CA ARG A 68 1.91 3.29 3.95
C ARG A 68 2.58 3.70 5.27
N ASP A 69 3.03 2.72 6.04
CA ASP A 69 3.65 2.92 7.34
C ASP A 69 5.19 3.09 7.22
N LYS A 70 5.77 2.92 6.03
CA LYS A 70 7.19 3.17 5.79
C LYS A 70 7.48 4.65 5.60
N GLU A 71 8.69 5.06 5.98
CA GLU A 71 9.11 6.43 5.74
C GLU A 71 9.34 6.67 4.26
N PRO A 72 8.95 7.84 3.71
CA PRO A 72 9.14 8.15 2.30
C PRO A 72 10.58 7.96 1.82
N GLN A 73 11.58 8.24 2.68
CA GLN A 73 12.98 8.03 2.35
C GLN A 73 13.32 6.55 2.08
N GLN A 74 12.71 5.61 2.81
CA GLN A 74 12.92 4.17 2.57
C GLN A 74 12.35 3.76 1.21
N LEU A 75 11.16 4.25 0.87
CA LEU A 75 10.50 4.00 -0.41
C LEU A 75 11.26 4.63 -1.59
N GLN A 76 11.79 5.84 -1.40
CA GLN A 76 12.67 6.49 -2.37
C GLN A 76 13.95 5.67 -2.59
N ASN A 77 14.58 5.17 -1.53
CA ASN A 77 15.79 4.35 -1.67
C ASN A 77 15.50 3.08 -2.48
N LEU A 78 14.37 2.41 -2.24
CA LEU A 78 13.94 1.27 -3.06
C LEU A 78 13.81 1.62 -4.55
N LEU A 79 13.26 2.79 -4.87
CA LEU A 79 13.14 3.28 -6.24
C LEU A 79 14.52 3.63 -6.83
N LYS A 80 15.41 4.28 -6.06
CA LYS A 80 16.78 4.59 -6.47
C LYS A 80 17.58 3.34 -6.79
N ASP A 81 17.55 2.35 -5.91
CA ASP A 81 18.28 1.08 -6.07
C ASP A 81 17.83 0.34 -7.33
N ALA A 82 16.56 0.49 -7.70
CA ALA A 82 15.98 -0.04 -8.94
C ALA A 82 16.12 0.89 -10.16
N SER A 83 16.81 2.03 -10.04
CA SER A 83 16.96 3.05 -11.09
C SER A 83 15.62 3.59 -11.63
N VAL A 84 14.60 3.66 -10.77
CA VAL A 84 13.27 4.21 -11.10
C VAL A 84 13.20 5.68 -10.67
N SER A 85 12.87 6.57 -11.61
CA SER A 85 12.71 7.99 -11.33
C SER A 85 11.44 8.31 -10.54
N TYR A 86 11.54 9.29 -9.65
CA TYR A 86 10.44 9.82 -8.88
C TYR A 86 10.62 11.33 -8.65
N ASP A 87 9.51 12.01 -8.44
CA ASP A 87 9.46 13.46 -8.30
C ASP A 87 9.72 13.85 -6.84
N THR A 88 10.44 14.96 -6.65
CA THR A 88 10.65 15.61 -5.35
C THR A 88 10.20 17.08 -5.38
N GLU A 89 10.14 17.69 -6.56
CA GLU A 89 9.70 19.06 -6.76
C GLU A 89 8.25 19.12 -7.24
N ALA A 90 7.50 20.13 -6.79
CA ALA A 90 6.13 20.30 -7.20
C ALA A 90 6.05 20.71 -8.69
N PRO A 91 5.04 20.24 -9.45
CA PRO A 91 4.79 20.74 -10.78
C PRO A 91 4.54 22.25 -10.77
N LYS A 92 5.19 22.98 -11.69
CA LYS A 92 5.04 24.44 -11.82
C LYS A 92 3.55 24.81 -11.93
N GLY A 93 3.10 25.74 -11.08
CA GLY A 93 1.74 26.27 -11.09
C GLY A 93 0.70 25.49 -10.28
N ARG A 94 1.05 24.42 -9.55
CA ARG A 94 0.12 23.68 -8.67
C ARG A 94 0.29 23.96 -7.18
N GLU A 95 1.19 24.85 -6.81
CA GLU A 95 1.42 25.23 -5.41
C GLU A 95 0.36 26.24 -4.95
N LYS A 96 -0.51 25.84 -4.02
CA LYS A 96 -1.27 26.81 -3.22
C LYS A 96 -0.58 27.04 -1.89
N LYS A 97 -0.26 28.30 -1.61
CA LYS A 97 0.38 28.74 -0.37
C LYS A 97 -0.65 29.43 0.52
N THR A 98 -0.60 29.16 1.82
CA THR A 98 -1.29 29.93 2.86
C THR A 98 -0.23 30.40 3.85
N GLY A 99 0.09 31.69 3.78
CA GLY A 99 1.30 32.24 4.40
C GLY A 99 2.54 31.48 3.93
N TRP A 100 3.29 30.94 4.89
CA TRP A 100 4.56 30.23 4.67
C TRP A 100 4.41 28.74 4.31
N ARG A 101 3.20 28.19 4.33
CA ARG A 101 2.96 26.75 4.15
C ARG A 101 2.35 26.45 2.79
N THR A 102 2.89 25.45 2.10
CA THR A 102 2.28 24.86 0.91
C THR A 102 1.30 23.76 1.32
N LEU A 103 0.10 23.74 0.72
CA LEU A 103 -0.94 22.76 1.04
C LEU A 103 -1.15 21.76 -0.10
N CYS A 104 -1.40 20.51 0.29
CA CYS A 104 -1.66 19.41 -0.62
C CYS A 104 -2.98 19.62 -1.37
N GLN A 105 -2.91 19.59 -2.70
CA GLN A 105 -4.04 19.86 -3.60
C GLN A 105 -4.75 18.59 -4.13
N VAL A 106 -4.40 17.41 -3.62
CA VAL A 106 -5.08 16.16 -3.98
C VAL A 106 -6.56 16.24 -3.57
N GLN A 107 -7.46 15.90 -4.49
CA GLN A 107 -8.89 15.84 -4.24
C GLN A 107 -9.21 14.60 -3.40
N GLU A 108 -9.94 14.80 -2.31
CA GLU A 108 -10.44 13.78 -1.40
C GLU A 108 -11.95 13.94 -1.26
N GLN A 109 -12.67 12.83 -1.14
CA GLN A 109 -14.06 12.85 -0.73
C GLN A 109 -14.11 12.80 0.81
N LYS A 110 -14.62 13.86 1.43
CA LYS A 110 -14.73 13.99 2.89
C LYS A 110 -16.16 13.70 3.33
N GLU A 111 -16.29 12.98 4.44
CA GLU A 111 -17.56 12.81 5.15
C GLU A 111 -17.83 14.07 5.99
N LEU A 112 -18.97 14.71 5.75
CA LEU A 112 -19.53 15.82 6.50
C LEU A 112 -20.89 15.42 7.08
N ALA A 113 -21.42 16.23 7.99
CA ALA A 113 -22.72 15.97 8.62
C ALA A 113 -23.88 15.91 7.60
N ASP A 114 -23.76 16.60 6.46
CA ASP A 114 -24.73 16.67 5.37
C ASP A 114 -24.44 15.69 4.22
N GLY A 115 -23.41 14.84 4.34
CA GLY A 115 -23.08 13.82 3.35
C GLY A 115 -21.62 13.85 2.89
N LEU A 116 -21.38 13.39 1.66
CA LEU A 116 -20.05 13.32 1.07
C LEU A 116 -19.77 14.58 0.24
N LYS A 117 -18.62 15.22 0.48
CA LYS A 117 -18.18 16.40 -0.26
C LYS A 117 -16.77 16.22 -0.81
N ASP A 118 -16.60 16.48 -2.09
CA ASP A 118 -15.28 16.53 -2.71
C ASP A 118 -14.57 17.84 -2.33
N ASP A 119 -13.38 17.72 -1.74
CA ASP A 119 -12.59 18.85 -1.28
C ASP A 119 -11.08 18.54 -1.38
N VAL A 120 -10.23 19.55 -1.31
CA VAL A 120 -8.77 19.36 -1.27
C VAL A 120 -8.35 18.76 0.07
N CYS A 121 -7.33 17.90 0.03
CA CYS A 121 -6.68 17.33 1.22
C CYS A 121 -6.27 18.41 2.23
N GLY A 122 -5.62 19.48 1.76
CA GLY A 122 -5.30 20.65 2.59
C GLY A 122 -4.20 20.43 3.64
N ARG A 123 -3.62 19.24 3.74
CA ARG A 123 -2.50 18.96 4.66
C ARG A 123 -1.21 19.65 4.20
N THR A 124 -0.33 19.97 5.14
CA THR A 124 0.97 20.59 4.87
C THR A 124 1.83 19.70 3.97
N VAL A 125 2.52 20.34 3.02
CA VAL A 125 3.47 19.74 2.09
C VAL A 125 4.90 19.97 2.61
N PRO A 126 5.63 18.91 2.98
CA PRO A 126 7.05 19.00 3.28
C PRO A 126 7.90 19.29 2.02
N SER A 127 9.10 19.80 2.21
CA SER A 127 10.07 19.94 1.11
C SER A 127 10.47 18.57 0.56
N GLY A 128 10.67 18.48 -0.76
CA GLY A 128 11.09 17.25 -1.43
C GLY A 128 9.98 16.21 -1.68
N TYR A 129 8.71 16.54 -1.39
CA TYR A 129 7.56 15.63 -1.51
C TYR A 129 6.68 15.93 -2.74
N ALA A 130 7.24 16.54 -3.79
CA ALA A 130 6.59 16.80 -5.06
C ALA A 130 5.26 17.57 -4.98
N GLY A 131 5.11 18.46 -3.99
CA GLY A 131 3.85 19.19 -3.79
C GLY A 131 2.76 18.41 -3.04
N LEU A 132 3.09 17.23 -2.49
CA LEU A 132 2.15 16.34 -1.80
C LEU A 132 2.40 16.31 -0.28
N CYS A 133 1.34 16.06 0.50
CA CYS A 133 1.51 15.75 1.92
C CYS A 133 2.16 14.36 2.08
N ARG A 134 2.68 14.03 3.28
CA ARG A 134 3.32 12.73 3.56
C ARG A 134 2.47 11.55 3.09
N LEU A 135 1.17 11.54 3.39
CA LEU A 135 0.28 10.43 3.03
C LEU A 135 0.24 10.23 1.50
N HIS A 136 -0.08 11.29 0.75
CA HIS A 136 -0.19 11.20 -0.70
C HIS A 136 1.15 11.02 -1.40
N TYR A 137 2.24 11.52 -0.82
CA TYR A 137 3.57 11.25 -1.34
C TYR A 137 3.93 9.78 -1.17
N THR A 138 3.63 9.17 -0.03
CA THR A 138 3.78 7.72 0.17
C THR A 138 2.92 6.93 -0.81
N GLU A 139 1.65 7.31 -1.03
CA GLU A 139 0.80 6.66 -2.04
C GLU A 139 1.41 6.72 -3.44
N TYR A 140 1.94 7.88 -3.83
CA TYR A 140 2.63 8.10 -5.10
C TYR A 140 3.88 7.21 -5.26
N LEU A 141 4.74 7.14 -4.24
CA LEU A 141 5.92 6.29 -4.28
C LEU A 141 5.53 4.81 -4.37
N VAL A 142 4.52 4.38 -3.61
CA VAL A 142 4.02 3.00 -3.64
C VAL A 142 3.39 2.64 -4.98
N GLU A 143 2.68 3.58 -5.63
CA GLU A 143 2.16 3.37 -6.98
C GLU A 143 3.30 3.12 -7.98
N LYS A 144 4.39 3.89 -7.91
CA LYS A 144 5.59 3.64 -8.73
C LYS A 144 6.23 2.28 -8.43
N ILE A 145 6.42 1.95 -7.16
CA ILE A 145 6.97 0.65 -6.72
C ILE A 145 6.14 -0.49 -7.34
N ASN A 146 4.81 -0.39 -7.29
CA ASN A 146 3.91 -1.39 -7.83
C ASN A 146 3.90 -1.43 -9.37
N ALA A 147 3.93 -0.27 -10.04
CA ALA A 147 4.00 -0.18 -11.49
C ALA A 147 5.26 -0.86 -12.06
N HIS A 148 6.38 -0.74 -11.35
CA HIS A 148 7.65 -1.39 -11.69
C HIS A 148 7.82 -2.78 -11.06
N LYS A 149 6.80 -3.30 -10.38
CA LYS A 149 6.80 -4.63 -9.72
C LYS A 149 7.98 -4.85 -8.77
N LEU A 150 8.41 -3.79 -8.07
CA LEU A 150 9.54 -3.85 -7.16
C LEU A 150 9.17 -4.59 -5.87
N ASP A 151 10.13 -5.34 -5.34
CA ASP A 151 9.99 -6.06 -4.08
C ASP A 151 10.52 -5.22 -2.90
N PRO A 152 9.67 -4.82 -1.94
CA PRO A 152 10.11 -4.01 -0.79
C PRO A 152 10.87 -4.80 0.27
N VAL A 153 11.15 -6.09 0.07
CA VAL A 153 11.85 -6.94 1.04
C VAL A 153 13.16 -6.32 1.56
N ASN A 154 13.87 -5.56 0.72
CA ASN A 154 15.15 -4.94 1.08
C ASN A 154 15.02 -3.72 1.98
N ILE A 155 13.83 -3.13 2.13
CA ILE A 155 13.59 -2.02 3.06
C ILE A 155 12.92 -2.46 4.36
N PHE A 156 12.60 -3.74 4.49
CA PHE A 156 11.99 -4.31 5.69
C PHE A 156 13.01 -4.49 6.80
N ASP A 157 12.58 -4.21 8.03
CA ASP A 157 13.34 -4.51 9.24
C ASP A 157 13.16 -5.98 9.66
N GLU A 158 13.79 -6.38 10.77
CA GLU A 158 13.65 -7.74 11.29
C GLU A 158 12.19 -8.08 11.62
N ALA A 159 11.45 -7.15 12.23
CA ALA A 159 10.07 -7.39 12.67
C ALA A 159 9.15 -7.61 11.48
N ASP A 160 9.25 -6.76 10.46
CA ASP A 160 8.56 -6.87 9.17
C ASP A 160 8.79 -8.25 8.53
N LEU A 161 10.07 -8.67 8.44
CA LEU A 161 10.45 -9.93 7.80
C LEU A 161 9.87 -11.13 8.56
N ARG A 162 9.93 -11.11 9.90
CA ARG A 162 9.35 -12.16 10.73
C ARG A 162 7.82 -12.23 10.57
N VAL A 163 7.15 -11.09 10.51
CA VAL A 163 5.71 -11.03 10.26
C VAL A 163 5.39 -11.55 8.85
N CYS A 164 6.17 -11.18 7.84
CA CYS A 164 6.01 -11.62 6.46
C CYS A 164 6.14 -13.15 6.35
N LEU A 165 7.15 -13.74 6.99
CA LEU A 165 7.34 -15.20 7.03
C LEU A 165 6.17 -15.91 7.70
N ARG A 166 5.73 -15.44 8.89
CA ARG A 166 4.59 -16.03 9.60
C ARG A 166 3.30 -15.99 8.77
N ARG A 167 3.01 -14.86 8.13
CA ARG A 167 1.82 -14.70 7.27
C ARG A 167 1.83 -15.64 6.07
N ASN A 168 3.02 -15.96 5.55
CA ASN A 168 3.20 -16.91 4.47
C ASN A 168 3.35 -18.37 4.96
N GLY A 169 3.05 -18.65 6.24
CA GLY A 169 3.12 -19.99 6.82
C GLY A 169 4.52 -20.58 6.90
N LYS A 170 5.57 -19.75 6.85
CA LYS A 170 6.97 -20.19 6.93
C LYS A 170 7.49 -20.13 8.36
N THR A 171 8.31 -21.11 8.72
CA THR A 171 9.05 -21.11 9.99
C THR A 171 10.03 -19.94 9.99
N VAL A 172 9.96 -19.12 11.03
CA VAL A 172 10.92 -18.03 11.24
C VAL A 172 12.22 -18.65 11.77
N PRO A 173 13.36 -18.48 11.07
CA PRO A 173 14.67 -18.91 11.58
C PRO A 173 14.94 -18.31 12.96
N VAL A 174 15.55 -19.07 13.87
CA VAL A 174 15.94 -18.55 15.19
C VAL A 174 17.32 -17.91 15.10
N ARG A 175 17.47 -16.71 15.63
CA ARG A 175 18.77 -16.05 15.77
C ARG A 175 19.60 -16.77 16.83
N ARG A 176 20.84 -17.15 16.48
CA ARG A 176 21.77 -17.81 17.41
C ARG A 176 22.88 -16.84 17.81
N TRP A 177 24.03 -16.93 17.15
CA TRP A 177 25.22 -16.07 17.36
C TRP A 177 25.43 -15.04 16.24
N GLU A 178 24.55 -15.03 15.23
CA GLU A 178 24.65 -14.17 14.05
C GLU A 178 24.48 -12.69 14.42
N SER A 179 25.23 -11.80 13.74
CA SER A 179 25.00 -10.36 13.82
C SER A 179 23.62 -9.99 13.26
N GLU A 180 23.11 -8.82 13.61
CA GLU A 180 21.80 -8.36 13.15
C GLU A 180 21.71 -8.33 11.62
N LYS A 181 22.76 -7.85 10.96
CA LYS A 181 22.87 -7.83 9.50
C LYS A 181 22.78 -9.24 8.90
N LEU A 182 23.60 -10.18 9.39
CA LEU A 182 23.62 -11.56 8.88
C LEU A 182 22.28 -12.28 9.11
N TYR A 183 21.67 -12.06 10.27
CA TYR A 183 20.36 -12.63 10.58
C TYR A 183 19.26 -12.03 9.68
N ARG A 184 19.29 -10.73 9.43
CA ARG A 184 18.38 -10.07 8.48
C ARG A 184 18.52 -10.64 7.07
N ASP A 185 19.75 -10.79 6.57
CA ASP A 185 20.00 -11.34 5.23
C ASP A 185 19.47 -12.77 5.10
N LYS A 186 19.57 -13.56 6.17
CA LYS A 186 18.98 -14.89 6.26
C LYS A 186 17.45 -14.86 6.19
N LEU A 187 16.80 -13.93 6.88
CA LEU A 187 15.34 -13.75 6.80
C LEU A 187 14.89 -13.34 5.38
N ILE A 188 15.64 -12.44 4.71
CA ILE A 188 15.38 -12.03 3.33
C ILE A 188 15.49 -13.21 2.37
N LYS A 189 16.53 -14.06 2.52
CA LYS A 189 16.71 -15.25 1.70
C LYS A 189 15.53 -16.23 1.82
N VAL A 190 14.99 -16.40 3.03
CA VAL A 190 13.82 -17.27 3.25
C VAL A 190 12.54 -16.63 2.69
N SER A 191 12.38 -15.30 2.77
CA SER A 191 11.17 -14.62 2.30
C SER A 191 11.06 -14.52 0.77
N THR A 192 12.19 -14.37 0.07
CA THR A 192 12.26 -14.29 -1.41
C THR A 192 11.95 -15.62 -2.09
N SER A 193 12.40 -16.75 -1.51
CA SER A 193 12.03 -18.10 -1.98
C SER A 193 10.54 -18.44 -1.81
N ALA A 194 9.76 -17.57 -1.17
CA ALA A 194 8.38 -17.80 -0.75
C ALA A 194 7.35 -16.86 -1.41
N LEU A 195 7.64 -16.31 -2.60
CA LEU A 195 6.65 -15.55 -3.37
C LEU A 195 5.46 -16.45 -3.72
N LEU A 196 4.41 -16.39 -2.88
CA LEU A 196 3.13 -16.98 -3.21
C LEU A 196 2.61 -16.31 -4.48
N PRO A 197 2.06 -17.07 -5.44
CA PRO A 197 1.40 -16.48 -6.59
C PRO A 197 0.28 -15.56 -6.08
N PRO A 198 0.07 -14.39 -6.72
CA PRO A 198 -1.06 -13.56 -6.37
C PRO A 198 -2.32 -14.40 -6.49
N LEU A 199 -3.15 -14.43 -5.42
CA LEU A 199 -4.49 -14.99 -5.54
C LEU A 199 -5.18 -14.26 -6.69
N PRO A 200 -5.83 -14.97 -7.62
CA PRO A 200 -6.43 -14.35 -8.79
C PRO A 200 -7.40 -13.26 -8.33
N ALA A 201 -7.23 -12.06 -8.90
CA ALA A 201 -8.16 -10.95 -8.74
C ALA A 201 -9.46 -11.29 -9.47
N ALA A 202 -10.25 -12.19 -8.89
CA ALA A 202 -11.48 -12.65 -9.48
C ALA A 202 -12.63 -11.76 -9.02
N CYS A 203 -12.82 -10.61 -9.69
CA CYS A 203 -14.17 -10.11 -9.90
C CYS A 203 -14.81 -11.02 -10.97
N HIS A 204 -15.24 -12.21 -10.57
CA HIS A 204 -16.04 -13.06 -11.44
C HIS A 204 -17.51 -12.68 -11.29
N SER A 205 -18.03 -12.02 -12.32
CA SER A 205 -19.30 -12.47 -12.89
C SER A 205 -19.13 -12.54 -14.39
N ARG A 206 -18.71 -13.71 -14.89
CA ARG A 206 -19.13 -14.12 -16.23
C ARG A 206 -20.55 -14.62 -16.07
N SER A 207 -21.49 -13.84 -16.61
CA SER A 207 -22.83 -14.22 -16.99
C SER A 207 -23.22 -13.23 -18.06
#